data_AF-A0A920W6Y8-F1
#
_entry.id   AF-A0A920W6Y8-F1
#
_cell.length_a   1.000
_cell.length_b   1.000
_cell.length_c   1.000
_cell.angle_alpha   90.00
_cell.angle_beta   90.00
_cell.angle_gamma   90.00
#
_symmetry.space_group_name_H-M   'P 1'
#
loop_
_entity.id
_entity.type
_entity.pdbx_description
1 polymer ?
#
loop_
_entity_poly.entity_id
_entity_poly.type
_entity_poly.pdbx_seq_one_letter_code
_entity_poly.pdbx_strand_id
1 'polypeptide(L)' 'MGCIMGVTVATPVRSGDYLLVSQFFNGSMMMRLNSDRPDATLLWKGKSRSEFRAKPTRFMRW' A
#
# COMPACT_ATOMS: atom_id res chain seq x y z
N MET A 1 3.12 -23.44 3.71
CA MET A 1 4.26 -22.49 3.77
C MET A 1 4.34 -21.79 2.41
N GLY A 2 3.55 -20.74 2.20
CA GLY A 2 3.47 -20.04 0.91
C GLY A 2 4.30 -18.77 0.97
N CYS A 3 5.43 -18.73 0.27
CA CYS A 3 6.22 -17.53 0.09
C CYS A 3 5.47 -16.64 -0.93
N ILE A 4 4.82 -15.57 -0.45
CA ILE A 4 4.22 -14.58 -1.34
C ILE A 4 5.33 -13.79 -2.03
N MET A 5 5.68 -14.23 -3.23
CA MET A 5 6.60 -13.51 -4.12
C MET A 5 6.01 -12.15 -4.50
N GLY A 6 6.76 -11.09 -4.21
CA GLY A 6 6.73 -9.85 -4.99
C GLY A 6 5.53 -8.92 -4.80
N VAL A 7 5.23 -8.50 -3.58
CA VAL A 7 4.48 -7.25 -3.39
C VAL A 7 5.44 -6.08 -3.60
N THR A 8 5.32 -5.46 -4.78
CA THR A 8 5.79 -4.12 -5.20
C THR A 8 6.75 -3.46 -4.21
N VAL A 9 8.02 -3.31 -4.61
CA VAL A 9 9.00 -2.49 -3.85
C VAL A 9 8.34 -1.16 -3.54
N ALA A 10 7.93 -0.98 -2.28
CA ALA A 10 7.38 0.28 -1.86
C ALA A 10 8.49 1.31 -2.04
N THR A 11 8.19 2.47 -2.63
CA THR A 11 9.17 3.55 -2.75
C THR A 11 9.05 4.42 -1.51
N PRO A 12 9.85 4.21 -0.44
CA PRO A 12 9.82 5.09 0.71
C PRO A 12 10.44 6.45 0.34
N VAL A 13 9.74 7.53 0.65
CA VAL A 13 10.30 8.88 0.65
C VAL A 13 10.33 9.35 2.09
N ARG A 14 11.53 9.62 2.61
CA ARG A 14 11.72 10.15 3.97
C ARG A 14 12.06 11.63 3.91
N SER A 15 11.40 12.44 4.74
CA SER A 15 11.75 13.84 4.99
C SER A 15 11.62 14.13 6.48
N GLY A 16 12.75 14.33 7.18
CA GLY A 16 12.79 14.48 8.63
C GLY A 16 12.18 13.26 9.36
N ASP A 17 11.14 13.52 10.15
CA ASP A 17 10.34 12.52 10.87
C ASP A 17 9.25 11.88 10.00
N TYR A 18 9.05 12.35 8.77
CA TYR A 18 7.95 11.87 7.93
C TYR A 18 8.42 10.79 6.97
N LEU A 19 7.60 9.74 6.84
CA LEU A 19 7.79 8.63 5.92
C LEU A 19 6.54 8.48 5.04
N LEU A 20 6.70 8.70 3.74
CA LEU A 20 5.70 8.38 2.73
C LEU A 20 6.03 7.01 2.13
N VAL A 21 5.06 6.10 2.13
CA VAL A 21 5.17 4.76 1.56
C VAL A 21 4.12 4.62 0.47
N SER A 22 4.55 4.38 -0.77
CA SER A 22 3.67 4.21 -1.93
C SER A 22 3.73 2.78 -2.46
N GLN A 23 2.56 2.14 -2.60
CA GLN A 23 2.41 0.79 -3.13
C GLN A 23 1.28 0.75 -4.17
N PHE A 24 1.46 -0.05 -5.22
CA PHE A 24 0.49 -0.13 -6.32
C PHE A 24 -0.88 -0.66 -5.84
N PHE A 25 -0.89 -1.81 -5.17
CA PHE A 25 -2.15 -2.45 -4.77
C PHE A 25 -2.79 -1.83 -3.51
N ASN A 26 -1.97 -1.33 -2.59
CA ASN A 26 -2.43 -0.87 -1.28
C ASN A 26 -2.53 0.67 -1.16
N GLY A 27 -2.08 1.40 -2.18
CA GLY A 27 -2.07 2.86 -2.18
C GLY A 27 -0.88 3.48 -1.45
N SER A 28 -0.99 4.78 -1.23
CA SER A 28 0.00 5.59 -0.51
C SER A 28 -0.43 5.85 0.94
N MET A 29 0.51 5.80 1.86
CA MET A 29 0.31 6.19 3.26
C MET A 29 1.46 7.06 3.75
N MET A 30 1.14 8.02 4.62
CA MET A 30 2.12 8.88 5.28
C MET A 30 2.11 8.61 6.78
N MET A 31 3.31 8.42 7.32
CA MET A 31 3.55 8.17 8.73
C MET A 31 4.52 9.20 9.29
N ARG A 32 4.39 9.49 10.59
CA ARG A 32 5.42 10.16 11.38
C ARG A 32 6.18 9.12 12.19
N LEU A 33 7.50 9.09 12.07
CA LEU A 33 8.40 8.26 12.84
C LEU A 33 8.74 8.97 14.15
N ASN A 34 8.81 8.21 15.24
CA ASN A 34 9.41 8.73 16.47
C ASN A 34 10.93 8.63 16.38
N SER A 35 11.62 9.65 16.88
CA SER A 35 13.07 9.72 16.87
C SER A 35 13.71 8.87 17.98
N ASP A 36 13.00 8.69 19.09
CA ASP A 36 13.56 8.08 20.31
C ASP A 36 13.14 6.61 20.51
N ARG A 37 12.18 6.12 19.71
CA ARG A 37 11.65 4.76 19.84
C ARG A 37 11.18 4.22 18.48
N PRO A 38 11.22 2.90 18.25
CA PRO A 38 10.79 2.28 16.99
C PRO A 38 9.26 2.22 16.88
N ASP A 39 8.63 3.39 16.82
CA ASP A 39 7.18 3.57 16.77
C ASP A 39 6.84 4.57 15.66
N ALA A 40 5.69 4.39 15.01
CA ALA A 40 5.25 5.22 13.90
C ALA A 40 3.75 5.54 14.01
N THR A 41 3.39 6.80 13.81
CA THR A 41 1.99 7.27 13.82
C THR A 41 1.51 7.46 12.39
N LEU A 42 0.39 6.83 12.03
CA LEU A 42 -0.27 7.04 10.74
C LEU A 42 -0.92 8.44 10.71
N LEU A 43 -0.45 9.30 9.81
CA LEU A 43 -1.03 10.63 9.63
C LEU A 43 -2.13 10.62 8.57
N TRP A 44 -1.92 9.86 7.51
CA TRP A 44 -2.84 9.79 6.39
C TRP A 44 -2.67 8.50 5.60
N LYS A 45 -3.78 7.98 5.07
CA LYS A 45 -3.79 6.83 4.17
C LYS A 45 -4.72 7.10 2.99
N GLY A 46 -4.15 7.10 1.80
CA GLY A 46 -4.91 7.14 0.56
C GLY A 46 -5.74 5.87 0.39
N LYS A 47 -6.98 6.01 -0.06
CA LYS A 47 -7.85 4.89 -0.41
C LYS A 47 -7.47 4.41 -1.82
N SER A 48 -6.58 3.43 -1.95
CA SER A 48 -6.41 2.76 -3.25
C SER A 48 -7.60 1.84 -3.50
N ARG A 49 -8.43 2.20 -4.48
CA ARG A 49 -9.41 1.29 -5.06
C ARG A 49 -8.61 0.35 -5.96
N SER A 50 -8.42 -0.90 -5.52
CA SER A 50 -7.87 -1.96 -6.36
C SER A 50 -8.44 -1.88 -7.77
N GLU A 51 -7.59 -1.60 -8.75
CA GLU A 51 -7.96 -1.47 -10.16
C GLU A 51 -8.32 -2.83 -10.79
N PHE A 52 -8.24 -3.92 -10.03
CA PHE A 52 -8.79 -5.21 -10.44
C PHE A 52 -10.29 -5.28 -10.16
N ARG A 53 -11.07 -4.50 -10.93
CA ARG A 53 -12.47 -4.85 -11.19
C ARG A 53 -12.45 -5.83 -12.36
N ALA A 54 -12.20 -7.12 -12.08
CA ALA A 54 -12.64 -8.16 -13.00
C ALA A 54 -14.14 -7.98 -13.18
N LYS A 55 -14.55 -7.38 -14.30
CA LYS A 55 -15.94 -7.48 -14.71
C LYS A 55 -16.14 -8.96 -15.01
N PRO A 56 -17.17 -9.61 -14.42
CA PRO A 56 -17.49 -10.96 -14.85
C PRO A 56 -17.82 -10.88 -16.34
N THR A 57 -16.91 -11.38 -17.18
CA THR A 57 -17.18 -11.64 -18.58
C THR A 57 -18.36 -12.57 -18.61
N ARG A 58 -19.47 -12.06 -19.17
CA ARG A 58 -20.73 -12.77 -19.34
C ARG A 58 -20.48 -14.09 -20.06
N PHE A 59 -20.42 -15.19 -19.32
CA PHE A 59 -20.52 -16.52 -19.91
C PHE A 59 -22.00 -16.79 -20.18
N MET A 60 -22.39 -16.56 -21.43
CA MET A 60 -23.58 -17.17 -22.03
C MET A 60 -23.43 -18.70 -22.02
N ARG A 61 -24.58 -19.39 -22.02
CA ARG A 61 -24.80 -20.82 -22.37
C ARG A 61 -24.64 -21.78 -21.17
N TRP A 62 -25.58 -22.65 -20.78
CA TRP A 62 -26.82 -23.20 -21.36
C TRP A 62 -27.89 -23.30 -20.29
#